data_AF-A0A522A2M0-F1
#
_entry.id   AF-A0A522A2M0-F1
#
_cell.length_a   1.000
_cell.length_b   1.000
_cell.length_c   1.000
_cell.angle_alpha   90.00
_cell.angle_beta   90.00
_cell.angle_gamma   90.00
#
_symmetry.space_group_name_H-M   'P 1'
#
loop_
_entity.id
_entity.type
_entity.pdbx_description
1 polymer ?
#
loop_
_entity_poly.entity_id
_entity_poly.type
_entity_poly.pdbx_seq_one_letter_code
_entity_poly.pdbx_strand_id
1 'polypeptide(L)'
;MEGVTTIHHSHTPDINIQSSDKATGIWAMEDMLYWMQGGEEHWLHGFGFYHETYEKRNGKWVFTNRRLKRISVKTSPGAVFPPKRGAAKK
;
A
#
# COMPACT_ATOMS: atom_id res chain seq x y z
N MET A 1 -1.38 2.51 -10.92
CA MET A 1 -1.98 3.83 -11.21
C MET A 1 -0.91 4.64 -11.91
N GLU A 2 -1.15 5.10 -13.12
CA GLU A 2 -0.18 5.89 -13.88
C GLU A 2 -0.24 7.36 -13.42
N GLY A 3 0.91 8.01 -13.25
CA GLY A 3 0.99 9.41 -12.83
C GLY A 3 0.70 9.69 -11.34
N VAL A 4 0.62 8.65 -10.50
CA VAL A 4 0.49 8.79 -9.05
C VAL A 4 1.84 8.50 -8.41
N THR A 5 2.35 9.41 -7.58
CA THR A 5 3.47 9.08 -6.69
C THR A 5 2.91 8.44 -5.44
N THR A 6 3.42 7.26 -5.11
CA THR A 6 3.01 6.48 -3.94
C THR A 6 4.19 6.36 -2.99
N ILE A 7 4.01 6.76 -1.74
CA ILE A 7 4.94 6.54 -0.64
C ILE A 7 4.28 5.53 0.29
N HIS A 8 5.01 4.48 0.65
CA HIS A 8 4.54 3.45 1.57
C HIS A 8 5.58 3.23 2.64
N HIS A 9 5.25 3.57 3.88
CA HIS A 9 6.03 3.22 5.05
C HIS A 9 5.41 2.01 5.73
N SER A 10 6.18 0.93 5.79
CA SER A 10 5.86 -0.20 6.65
C SER A 10 6.56 0.01 7.99
N HIS A 11 5.83 -0.20 9.08
CA HIS A 11 6.34 -0.11 10.44
C HIS A 11 6.60 -1.50 11.01
N THR A 12 6.74 -1.60 12.34
CA THR A 12 7.00 -2.87 13.03
C THR A 12 6.01 -3.96 12.59
N PRO A 13 6.52 -5.10 12.08
CA PRO A 13 5.68 -6.22 11.73
C PRO A 13 5.35 -7.11 12.92
N ASP A 14 4.21 -7.77 12.83
CA ASP A 14 3.93 -9.02 13.54
C ASP A 14 4.07 -10.18 12.55
N ILE A 15 5.06 -11.04 12.75
CA ILE A 15 5.38 -12.16 11.85
C ILE A 15 5.20 -13.47 12.61
N ASN A 16 4.36 -14.35 12.07
CA ASN A 16 4.17 -15.69 12.57
C ASN A 16 4.80 -16.70 11.58
N ILE A 17 5.89 -17.36 12.01
CA ILE A 17 6.53 -18.43 11.25
C ILE A 17 5.80 -19.74 11.54
N GLN A 18 5.15 -20.30 10.52
CA GLN A 18 4.26 -21.47 10.68
C GLN A 18 4.98 -22.79 10.39
N SER A 19 6.01 -22.77 9.53
CA SER A 19 6.85 -23.91 9.18
C SER A 19 8.19 -23.44 8.61
N SER A 20 9.06 -24.36 8.19
CA SER A 20 10.30 -24.04 7.48
C SER A 20 10.11 -23.28 6.16
N ASP A 21 8.88 -23.33 5.61
CA ASP A 21 8.54 -22.82 4.29
C ASP A 21 7.25 -21.97 4.23
N LYS A 22 6.57 -21.71 5.36
CA LYS A 22 5.36 -20.87 5.43
C LYS A 22 5.42 -19.87 6.57
N ALA A 23 4.89 -18.68 6.32
CA ALA A 23 4.71 -17.64 7.32
C ALA A 23 3.52 -16.73 6.99
N THR A 24 3.04 -16.00 7.99
CA THR A 24 2.08 -14.88 7.81
C THR A 24 2.63 -13.61 8.43
N GLY A 25 2.22 -12.47 7.91
CA GLY A 25 2.66 -11.17 8.40
C GLY A 25 1.52 -10.16 8.49
N ILE A 26 1.53 -9.35 9.54
CA ILE A 26 0.75 -8.13 9.66
C ILE A 26 1.71 -6.97 9.78
N TRP A 27 1.67 -6.05 8.83
CA TRP A 27 2.50 -4.84 8.84
C TRP A 27 1.63 -3.62 9.06
N ALA A 28 1.85 -2.91 10.17
CA ALA A 28 1.32 -1.56 10.29
C ALA A 28 1.91 -0.69 9.17
N MET A 29 1.07 0.16 8.56
CA MET A 29 1.43 0.88 7.35
C MET A 29 0.84 2.29 7.34
N GLU A 30 1.62 3.23 6.83
CA GLU A 30 1.24 4.58 6.46
C GLU A 30 1.53 4.81 4.96
N ASP A 31 0.55 5.34 4.21
CA ASP A 31 0.73 5.67 2.80
C ASP A 31 0.33 7.08 2.44
N MET A 32 1.10 7.67 1.52
CA MET A 32 0.81 8.95 0.92
C MET A 32 0.79 8.80 -0.60
N LEU A 33 -0.31 9.19 -1.22
CA LEU A 33 -0.50 9.15 -2.66
C LEU A 33 -0.73 10.58 -3.15
N TYR A 34 0.00 10.99 -4.18
CA TYR A 34 -0.08 12.33 -4.79
C TYR A 34 -0.31 12.23 -6.29
N TRP A 35 -1.25 13.00 -6.83
CA TRP A 35 -1.61 13.02 -8.25
C TRP A 35 -2.12 14.39 -8.70
N MET A 36 -2.20 14.59 -10.02
CA MET A 36 -2.82 15.80 -10.60
C MET A 36 -4.27 15.53 -11.00
N GLN A 37 -5.19 16.43 -10.64
CA GLN A 37 -6.58 16.42 -11.09
C GLN A 37 -6.98 17.84 -11.47
N GLY A 38 -7.50 18.03 -12.69
CA GLY A 38 -7.91 19.36 -13.16
C GLY A 38 -6.79 20.40 -13.23
N GLY A 39 -5.51 19.99 -13.21
CA GLY A 39 -4.36 20.90 -13.15
C GLY A 39 -3.89 21.25 -11.74
N GLU A 40 -4.55 20.73 -10.70
CA GLU A 40 -4.18 20.92 -9.30
C GLU A 40 -3.63 19.62 -8.68
N GLU A 41 -2.73 19.75 -7.69
CA GLU A 41 -2.24 18.60 -6.94
C GLU A 41 -3.26 18.18 -5.88
N HIS A 42 -3.54 16.88 -5.84
CA HIS A 42 -4.38 16.27 -4.81
C HIS A 42 -3.62 15.13 -4.12
N TRP A 43 -4.02 14.84 -2.89
CA TRP A 43 -3.37 13.84 -2.06
C TRP A 43 -4.35 12.96 -1.30
N LEU A 44 -3.86 11.77 -0.95
CA LEU A 44 -4.44 10.84 0.01
C LEU A 44 -3.36 10.49 1.03
N HIS A 45 -3.72 10.50 2.31
CA HIS A 45 -2.89 10.04 3.43
C HIS A 45 -3.66 8.96 4.19
N GLY A 46 -3.15 7.73 4.19
CA GLY A 46 -3.82 6.57 4.75
C GLY A 46 -2.99 5.88 5.83
N PHE A 47 -3.70 5.26 6.77
CA PHE A 47 -3.15 4.40 7.80
C PHE A 47 -3.87 3.07 7.76
N GLY A 48 -3.17 1.98 8.04
CA GLY A 48 -3.77 0.65 8.06
C GLY A 48 -2.77 -0.47 8.25
N PHE A 49 -3.12 -1.62 7.70
CA PHE A 49 -2.34 -2.83 7.82
C PHE A 49 -2.24 -3.56 6.48
N TYR A 50 -1.05 -4.04 6.14
CA TYR A 50 -0.93 -5.14 5.20
C TYR A 50 -1.13 -6.46 5.93
N HIS A 51 -1.97 -7.32 5.38
CA HIS A 51 -2.10 -8.72 5.75
C HIS A 51 -1.47 -9.56 4.63
N GLU A 52 -0.46 -10.34 4.99
CA GLU A 52 0.40 -11.02 4.04
C GLU A 52 0.55 -12.50 4.39
N THR A 53 0.69 -13.32 3.35
CA THR A 53 1.09 -14.72 3.47
C THR A 53 2.34 -14.94 2.64
N TYR A 54 3.22 -15.82 3.11
CA TYR A 54 4.50 -16.09 2.48
C TYR A 54 4.74 -17.58 2.31
N GLU A 55 5.47 -17.92 1.25
CA GLU A 55 6.03 -19.25 1.04
C GLU A 55 7.51 -19.15 0.70
N LYS A 56 8.30 -20.14 1.15
CA LYS A 56 9.70 -20.29 0.74
C LYS A 56 9.75 -21.23 -0.46
N ARG A 57 10.01 -20.68 -1.66
CA ARG A 57 10.13 -21.43 -2.91
C ARG A 57 11.57 -21.37 -3.39
N ASN A 58 12.19 -22.52 -3.63
CA ASN A 58 13.59 -22.62 -4.09
C ASN A 58 14.56 -21.79 -3.23
N GLY A 59 14.42 -21.88 -1.91
CA GLY A 59 15.27 -21.16 -0.95
C GLY A 59 14.93 -19.68 -0.73
N LYS A 60 13.97 -19.10 -1.47
CA LYS A 60 13.60 -17.68 -1.38
C LYS A 60 12.19 -17.51 -0.85
N TRP A 61 12.01 -16.58 0.09
CA TRP A 61 10.67 -16.17 0.52
C TRP A 61 10.00 -15.32 -0.56
N VAL A 62 8.73 -15.62 -0.84
CA VAL A 62 7.89 -14.86 -1.75
C VAL A 62 6.57 -14.52 -1.06
N PHE A 63 5.96 -13.41 -1.44
CA PHE A 63 4.56 -13.13 -1.10
C PHE A 63 3.66 -14.07 -1.90
N THR A 64 2.73 -14.73 -1.24
CA THR A 64 1.66 -15.49 -1.90
C THR A 64 0.33 -14.74 -1.89
N ASN A 65 0.13 -13.86 -0.90
CA ASN A 65 -0.97 -12.91 -0.85
C ASN A 65 -0.51 -11.63 -0.14
N ARG A 66 -1.07 -10.49 -0.56
CA ARG A 66 -0.93 -9.21 0.12
C ARG A 66 -2.22 -8.43 0.00
N ARG A 67 -2.83 -8.12 1.14
CA ARG A 67 -4.05 -7.31 1.22
C ARG A 67 -3.80 -6.09 2.09
N LEU A 68 -4.01 -4.91 1.52
CA LEU A 68 -4.10 -3.67 2.29
C LEU A 68 -5.49 -3.51 2.89
N LYS A 69 -5.57 -3.29 4.20
CA LYS A 69 -6.76 -2.82 4.90
C LYS A 69 -6.45 -1.45 5.52
N ARG A 70 -6.90 -0.37 4.87
CA ARG A 70 -6.84 0.97 5.49
C ARG A 70 -7.91 1.10 6.57
N ILE A 71 -7.55 1.68 7.70
CA ILE A 71 -8.46 1.98 8.83
C ILE A 71 -8.78 3.47 8.93
N SER A 72 -7.91 4.32 8.39
CA SER A 72 -8.13 5.76 8.29
C SER A 72 -7.59 6.26 6.97
N VAL A 73 -8.31 7.18 6.35
CA VAL A 73 -7.94 7.81 5.10
C VAL A 73 -8.36 9.27 5.17
N LYS A 74 -7.44 10.17 4.87
CA LYS A 74 -7.71 11.57 4.60
C LYS A 74 -7.34 11.88 3.17
N THR A 75 -8.05 12.83 2.57
CA THR A 75 -7.75 13.34 1.24
C THR A 75 -7.78 14.86 1.25
N SER A 76 -7.05 15.48 0.31
CA SER A 76 -7.27 16.89 -0.02
C SER A 76 -8.75 17.14 -0.39
N PRO A 77 -9.29 18.35 -0.14
CA PRO A 77 -10.63 18.72 -0.60
C PRO A 77 -10.84 18.46 -2.09
N GLY A 78 -12.02 17.94 -2.47
CA GLY A 78 -12.37 17.69 -3.88
C GLY A 78 -11.63 16.54 -4.57
N ALA A 79 -10.76 15.81 -3.87
CA ALA A 79 -10.04 14.66 -4.42
C ALA A 79 -11.00 13.56 -4.91
N VAL A 80 -10.80 13.10 -6.15
CA VAL A 80 -11.46 11.90 -6.68
C VAL A 80 -10.49 10.71 -6.63
N PHE A 81 -10.80 9.72 -5.79
CA PHE A 81 -10.00 8.51 -5.63
C PHE A 81 -10.81 7.24 -5.95
N PRO A 82 -10.27 6.26 -6.70
CA PRO A 82 -8.94 6.27 -7.34
C PRO A 82 -8.83 7.33 -8.45
N PRO A 83 -7.64 7.90 -8.70
CA PRO A 83 -7.46 8.90 -9.76
C PRO A 83 -7.81 8.29 -11.11
N LYS A 84 -8.45 9.08 -11.99
CA LYS A 84 -8.72 8.66 -13.37
C LYS A 84 -7.39 8.44 -14.10
N ARG A 85 -7.36 7.45 -15.01
CA ARG A 85 -6.21 7.15 -15.87
C ARG A 85 -5.77 8.43 -16.61
N GLY A 86 -4.47 8.73 -16.65
CA GLY A 86 -3.94 9.93 -17.30
C GLY A 86 -3.79 11.16 -16.39
N ALA A 87 -3.99 11.02 -15.07
CA ALA A 87 -3.57 11.98 -14.06
C ALA A 87 -2.03 12.05 -13.98
N ALA A 88 -1.38 12.55 -15.04
CA ALA A 88 0.08 12.59 -15.12
C ALA A 88 0.65 13.60 -14.11
N LYS A 89 1.79 13.24 -13.49
CA LYS A 89 2.69 14.24 -12.93
C LYS A 89 3.30 15.01 -14.09
N LYS A 90 3.20 16.35 -14.06
CA LYS A 90 4.10 17.19 -14.86
C LYS A 90 5.50 17.12 -14.27
#